data_AF-A0A523C1F0-F1
#
_entry.id   AF-A0A523C1F0-F1
#
_cell.length_a   1.000
_cell.length_b   1.000
_cell.length_c   1.000
_cell.angle_alpha   90.00
_cell.angle_beta   90.00
_cell.angle_gamma   90.00
#
_symmetry.space_group_name_H-M   'P 1'
#
loop_
_entity.id
_entity.type
_entity.pdbx_description
1 polymer ?
#
loop_
_entity_poly.entity_id
_entity_poly.type
_entity_poly.pdbx_seq_one_letter_code
_entity_poly.pdbx_strand_id
1 'polypeptide(L)'
;MEKLNTDAGSLIKYFQEYWRARLALLERLGCPHSNRDPLAEFSERLVASLLGGRLAESRVEKGYDVLRPDSGRVQVKYLANPDGTWVNGHTVRFTRIWKLTLWFSSWACSLPWY
;
A
#
# COMPACT_ATOMS: atom_id res chain seq x y z
N MET A 1 17.33 24.78 -5.92
CA MET A 1 17.30 23.54 -5.13
C MET A 1 18.34 23.68 -4.04
N GLU A 2 17.90 23.81 -2.79
CA GLU A 2 18.78 23.79 -1.63
C GLU A 2 19.44 22.40 -1.57
N LYS A 3 20.77 22.34 -1.56
CA LYS A 3 21.48 21.06 -1.39
C LYS A 3 21.19 20.60 0.03
N LEU A 4 20.43 19.51 0.17
CA LEU A 4 20.28 18.82 1.45
C LEU A 4 21.70 18.46 1.93
N ASN A 5 22.14 19.11 3.01
CA ASN A 5 23.40 18.78 3.66
C ASN A 5 23.12 17.56 4.55
N THR A 6 23.17 16.39 3.93
CA THR A 6 22.70 15.15 4.53
C THR A 6 23.82 14.48 5.32
N ASP A 7 24.14 15.00 6.51
CA ASP A 7 25.06 14.31 7.41
C ASP A 7 24.38 13.11 8.07
N ALA A 8 25.17 12.13 8.52
CA ALA A 8 24.65 10.87 9.07
C ALA A 8 23.74 11.09 10.30
N GLY A 9 23.99 12.12 11.10
CA GLY A 9 23.16 12.46 12.26
C GLY A 9 21.77 12.92 11.85
N SER A 10 21.67 13.75 10.80
CA SER A 10 20.38 14.17 10.24
C SER A 10 19.55 12.98 9.73
N LEU A 11 20.18 12.02 9.05
CA LEU A 11 19.52 10.80 8.55
C LEU A 11 18.96 9.94 9.67
N ILE A 12 19.76 9.70 10.72
CA ILE A 12 19.33 8.91 11.88
C ILE A 12 18.12 9.56 12.56
N LYS A 13 18.15 10.89 12.72
CA LYS A 13 17.03 11.64 13.31
C LYS A 13 15.74 11.45 12.50
N TYR A 14 15.78 11.70 11.20
CA TYR A 14 14.59 11.52 10.34
C TYR A 14 14.10 10.06 10.31
N PHE A 15 15.03 9.10 10.34
CA PHE A 15 14.67 7.69 10.42
C PHE A 15 13.97 7.36 11.73
N GLN A 16 14.40 7.92 12.87
CA GLN A 16 13.74 7.71 14.16
C GLN A 16 12.31 8.29 14.18
N GLU A 17 12.11 9.46 13.57
CA GLU A 17 10.78 10.07 13.42
C GLU A 17 9.87 9.20 12.55
N TYR A 18 10.37 8.76 11.39
CA TYR A 18 9.68 7.82 10.51
C TYR A 18 9.35 6.51 11.24
N TRP A 19 10.31 5.94 11.97
CA TRP A 19 10.13 4.68 12.68
C TRP A 19 8.98 4.72 13.68
N ARG A 20 8.87 5.80 14.46
CA ARG A 20 7.76 6.01 15.40
C ARG A 20 6.42 6.11 14.68
N ALA A 21 6.35 6.92 13.61
CA ALA A 21 5.14 7.06 12.80
C ALA A 21 4.72 5.73 12.16
N ARG A 22 5.70 4.96 11.68
CA ARG A 22 5.52 3.61 11.13
C ARG A 22 4.90 2.66 12.15
N LEU A 23 5.42 2.59 13.37
CA LEU A 23 4.88 1.72 14.41
C LEU A 23 3.44 2.09 14.78
N ALA A 24 3.16 3.38 14.94
CA ALA A 24 1.81 3.87 15.23
C ALA A 24 0.80 3.50 14.13
N LEU A 25 1.19 3.60 12.86
CA LEU A 25 0.34 3.18 11.74
C LEU A 25 0.10 1.67 11.76
N LEU A 26 1.16 0.86 11.91
CA LEU A 26 1.03 -0.61 11.95
C LEU A 26 0.14 -1.10 13.10
N GLU A 27 0.23 -0.46 14.27
CA GLU A 27 -0.66 -0.75 15.39
C GLU A 27 -2.12 -0.49 15.02
N ARG A 28 -2.42 0.66 14.40
CA ARG A 28 -3.79 1.01 13.95
C ARG A 28 -4.31 0.09 12.85
N LEU A 29 -3.43 -0.43 12.01
CA LEU A 29 -3.77 -1.45 11.02
C LEU A 29 -3.95 -2.83 11.68
N GLY A 30 -3.63 -3.03 12.97
CA GLY A 30 -3.71 -4.34 13.62
C GLY A 30 -2.61 -5.30 13.13
N CYS A 31 -1.47 -4.79 12.68
CA CYS A 31 -0.30 -5.58 12.27
C CYS A 31 1.01 -5.03 12.88
N PRO A 32 1.16 -5.04 14.22
CA PRO A 32 2.28 -4.38 14.91
C PRO A 32 3.69 -4.90 14.51
N HIS A 33 3.77 -6.12 13.96
CA HIS A 33 5.05 -6.77 13.62
C HIS A 33 5.22 -7.04 12.11
N SER A 34 4.74 -6.16 11.23
CA SER A 34 5.02 -6.30 9.79
C SER A 34 6.43 -5.83 9.44
N ASN A 35 7.15 -6.61 8.64
CA ASN A 35 8.39 -6.18 7.97
C ASN A 35 8.13 -5.54 6.60
N ARG A 36 6.87 -5.50 6.16
CA ARG A 36 6.47 -4.85 4.90
C ARG A 36 6.45 -3.33 5.09
N ASP A 37 6.41 -2.63 3.97
CA ASP A 37 6.15 -1.20 3.94
C ASP A 37 4.75 -0.91 4.54
N PRO A 38 4.62 0.01 5.51
CA PRO A 38 3.33 0.35 6.11
C PRO A 38 2.28 0.85 5.12
N LEU A 39 2.69 1.47 4.01
CA LEU A 39 1.77 1.91 2.96
C LEU A 39 1.22 0.72 2.17
N ALA A 40 1.98 -0.37 2.01
CA ALA A 40 1.47 -1.60 1.42
C ALA A 40 0.31 -2.16 2.26
N GLU A 41 0.55 -2.29 3.57
CA GLU A 41 -0.43 -2.78 4.54
C GLU A 41 -1.68 -1.89 4.59
N PHE A 42 -1.50 -0.57 4.57
CA PHE A 42 -2.60 0.38 4.49
C PHE A 42 -3.42 0.21 3.20
N SER A 43 -2.75 0.09 2.06
CA SER A 43 -3.39 0.03 0.75
C SER A 43 -4.26 -1.21 0.59
N GLU A 44 -3.73 -2.37 0.98
CA GLU A 44 -4.47 -3.64 0.94
C GLU A 44 -5.73 -3.60 1.80
N ARG A 45 -5.60 -3.06 3.03
CA ARG A 45 -6.72 -2.94 3.97
C ARG A 45 -7.76 -1.93 3.50
N LEU A 46 -7.34 -0.82 2.93
CA LEU A 46 -8.25 0.16 2.34
C LEU A 46 -9.02 -0.46 1.18
N VAL A 47 -8.35 -1.14 0.25
CA VAL A 47 -9.00 -1.79 -0.89
C VAL A 47 -9.95 -2.90 -0.43
N ALA A 48 -9.56 -3.73 0.54
CA ALA A 48 -10.43 -4.74 1.13
C ALA A 48 -11.71 -4.12 1.71
N SER A 49 -11.58 -3.05 2.49
CA SER A 49 -12.71 -2.33 3.06
C SER A 49 -13.65 -1.76 1.99
N LEU A 50 -13.09 -1.11 0.96
CA LEU A 50 -13.87 -0.53 -0.15
C LEU A 50 -14.61 -1.57 -0.98
N LEU A 51 -14.04 -2.77 -1.13
CA LEU A 51 -14.62 -3.86 -1.91
C LEU A 51 -15.51 -4.80 -1.08
N GLY A 52 -15.63 -4.56 0.24
CA GLY A 52 -16.26 -5.50 1.17
C GLY A 52 -15.58 -6.87 1.22
N GLY A 53 -14.31 -6.94 0.81
CA GLY A 53 -13.53 -8.16 0.71
C GLY A 53 -12.76 -8.49 1.99
N ARG A 54 -12.07 -9.63 1.96
CA ARG A 54 -11.10 -10.05 2.99
C ARG A 54 -9.70 -10.06 2.42
N LEU A 55 -8.70 -9.81 3.26
CA LEU A 55 -7.29 -9.97 2.87
C LEU A 55 -7.01 -11.44 2.51
N ALA A 56 -5.99 -11.67 1.68
CA ALA A 56 -5.45 -13.00 1.44
C ALA A 56 -5.04 -13.66 2.76
N GLU A 57 -5.25 -14.98 2.86
CA GLU A 57 -4.94 -15.74 4.08
C GLU A 57 -3.43 -15.72 4.37
N SER A 58 -2.61 -15.80 3.31
CA SER A 58 -1.17 -15.61 3.38
C SER A 58 -0.78 -14.19 2.94
N ARG A 59 0.11 -13.54 3.71
CA ARG A 59 0.67 -12.22 3.36
C ARG A 59 1.70 -12.25 2.23
N VAL A 60 2.09 -13.44 1.81
CA VAL A 60 3.02 -13.68 0.69
C VAL A 60 2.33 -14.46 -0.44
N GLU A 61 1.00 -14.44 -0.45
CA GLU A 61 0.19 -15.11 -1.45
C GLU A 61 0.57 -14.67 -2.86
N LYS A 62 0.75 -15.64 -3.76
CA LYS A 62 1.16 -15.37 -5.13
C LYS A 62 -0.08 -15.11 -5.96
N GLY A 63 -0.35 -13.83 -6.23
CA GLY A 63 -1.28 -13.41 -7.29
C GLY A 63 -2.51 -12.64 -6.82
N TYR A 64 -2.77 -12.55 -5.52
CA TYR A 64 -3.83 -11.66 -5.00
C TYR A 64 -3.54 -11.25 -3.56
N ASP A 65 -4.05 -10.08 -3.19
CA ASP A 65 -3.95 -9.52 -1.83
C ASP A 65 -5.33 -9.41 -1.16
N VAL A 66 -6.40 -9.33 -1.97
CA VAL A 66 -7.79 -9.21 -1.51
C VAL A 66 -8.67 -10.23 -2.24
N LEU A 67 -9.49 -10.94 -1.47
CA LEU A 67 -10.57 -11.79 -1.96
C LEU A 67 -11.91 -11.06 -1.78
N ARG A 68 -12.62 -10.85 -2.87
CA ARG A 68 -13.95 -10.22 -2.88
C ARG A 68 -15.04 -11.21 -2.43
N PRO A 69 -16.22 -10.72 -2.03
CA PRO A 69 -17.36 -11.59 -1.66
C PRO A 69 -17.80 -12.55 -2.77
N ASP A 70 -17.59 -12.19 -4.03
CA ASP A 70 -17.92 -12.97 -5.23
C ASP A 70 -16.81 -13.96 -5.64
N SER A 71 -15.84 -14.23 -4.74
CA SER A 71 -14.62 -15.02 -5.02
C SER A 71 -13.65 -14.37 -6.02
N GLY A 72 -13.91 -13.13 -6.46
CA GLY A 72 -13.00 -12.36 -7.29
C GLY A 72 -11.68 -12.08 -6.57
N ARG A 73 -10.56 -12.19 -7.30
CA ARG A 73 -9.22 -11.95 -6.77
C ARG A 73 -8.72 -10.59 -7.21
N VAL A 74 -8.23 -9.81 -6.26
CA VAL A 74 -7.69 -8.47 -6.50
C VAL A 74 -6.25 -8.41 -6.02
N GLN A 75 -5.38 -7.93 -6.91
CA GLN A 75 -4.00 -7.60 -6.56
C GLN A 75 -3.89 -6.08 -6.36
N VAL A 76 -3.31 -5.67 -5.25
CA VAL A 76 -3.15 -4.28 -4.84
C VAL A 76 -1.68 -3.88 -4.99
N LYS A 77 -1.43 -2.80 -5.73
CA LYS A 77 -0.11 -2.20 -5.87
C LYS A 77 -0.20 -0.73 -5.47
N TYR A 78 0.56 -0.34 -4.46
CA TYR A 78 0.87 1.06 -4.25
C TYR A 78 2.12 1.36 -5.08
N LEU A 79 2.06 2.41 -5.88
CA LEU A 79 3.11 2.70 -6.84
C LEU A 79 3.46 4.18 -6.76
N ALA A 80 4.66 4.53 -7.23
CA ALA A 80 5.10 5.92 -7.28
C ALA A 80 4.08 6.75 -8.06
N ASN A 81 3.83 7.99 -7.62
CA ASN A 81 2.91 8.89 -8.29
C ASN A 81 3.33 9.04 -9.76
N PRO A 82 2.52 8.56 -10.71
CA PRO A 82 2.85 8.73 -12.12
C PRO A 82 2.73 10.21 -12.51
N ASP A 83 3.54 10.62 -13.49
CA ASP A 83 3.39 11.91 -14.16
C ASP A 83 2.11 11.97 -15.03
N GLY A 84 1.45 10.83 -15.26
CA GLY A 84 0.19 10.69 -16.02
C GLY A 84 -0.87 9.81 -15.34
N THR A 85 -2.01 9.58 -16.02
CA THR A 85 -3.11 8.76 -15.50
C THR A 85 -2.90 7.27 -15.75
N TRP A 86 -3.25 6.42 -14.79
CA TRP A 86 -3.32 4.97 -14.99
C TRP A 86 -4.75 4.50 -15.17
N VAL A 87 -4.94 3.54 -16.07
CA VAL A 87 -6.26 3.00 -16.45
C VAL A 87 -7.05 2.49 -15.23
N ASN A 88 -6.38 1.86 -14.25
CA ASN A 88 -7.00 1.40 -12.99
C ASN A 88 -6.37 2.10 -11.76
N GLY A 89 -5.93 3.35 -11.93
CA GLY A 89 -5.35 4.14 -10.86
C GLY A 89 -6.42 4.88 -10.06
N HIS A 90 -6.37 4.76 -8.74
CA HIS A 90 -7.20 5.46 -7.78
C HIS A 90 -6.32 6.36 -6.91
N THR A 91 -6.51 7.67 -6.98
CA THR A 91 -5.75 8.61 -6.14
C THR A 91 -6.50 8.93 -4.86
N VAL A 92 -5.92 8.55 -3.73
CA VAL A 92 -6.34 8.99 -2.40
C VAL A 92 -5.64 10.31 -2.07
N ARG A 93 -6.42 11.37 -1.84
CA ARG A 93 -5.89 12.68 -1.45
C ARG A 93 -6.06 12.85 0.05
N PHE A 94 -4.94 13.02 0.76
CA PHE A 94 -4.94 13.31 2.19
C PHE A 94 -5.03 14.82 2.44
N THR A 95 -4.39 15.64 1.60
CA THR A 95 -4.45 17.11 1.59
C THR A 95 -4.30 17.64 0.14
N ARG A 96 -4.21 18.97 -0.05
CA ARG A 96 -4.00 19.58 -1.38
C ARG A 96 -2.68 19.16 -2.03
N ILE A 97 -1.65 18.86 -1.24
CA ILE A 97 -0.29 18.53 -1.71
C ILE A 97 0.06 17.04 -1.57
N TRP A 98 -0.53 16.33 -0.59
CA TRP A 98 -0.22 14.93 -0.35
C TRP A 98 -1.25 14.01 -1.00
N LYS A 99 -0.78 13.19 -1.95
CA LYS A 99 -1.58 12.18 -2.64
C LYS A 99 -0.86 10.83 -2.66
N LEU A 100 -1.64 9.76 -2.50
CA LEU A 100 -1.22 8.38 -2.71
C LEU A 100 -2.00 7.80 -3.88
N THR A 101 -1.32 7.20 -4.85
CA THR A 101 -1.97 6.54 -5.98
C THR A 101 -1.92 5.03 -5.76
N LEU A 102 -3.10 4.43 -5.68
CA LEU A 102 -3.30 3.00 -5.58
C LEU A 102 -3.69 2.47 -6.94
N TRP A 103 -3.10 1.36 -7.33
CA TRP A 103 -3.55 0.59 -8.48
C TRP A 103 -4.06 -0.74 -7.97
N PHE A 104 -5.24 -1.14 -8.42
CA PHE A 104 -5.71 -2.50 -8.19
C PHE A 104 -6.47 -3.00 -9.41
N SER A 105 -6.38 -4.30 -9.65
CA SER A 105 -7.09 -4.96 -10.75
C SER A 105 -7.79 -6.20 -10.23
N SER A 106 -9.01 -6.40 -10.70
CA SER A 106 -9.80 -7.61 -10.44
C SER A 106 -9.62 -8.55 -11.61
N TRP A 107 -9.06 -9.73 -11.37
CA TRP A 107 -9.03 -10.79 -12.36
C TRP A 107 -10.21 -11.72 -12.07
N ALA A 108 -11.22 -11.71 -12.95
CA ALA A 108 -12.11 -12.85 -13.04
C ALA A 108 -11.24 -14.04 -13.48
N CYS A 109 -11.27 -15.12 -12.72
CA CYS A 109 -10.43 -16.29 -12.92
C CYS A 109 -10.70 -16.89 -14.31
N SER A 110 -9.94 -16.50 -15.33
CA SER A 110 -10.07 -17.07 -16.68
C SER A 110 -8.77 -17.10 -17.47
N LEU A 111 -7.62 -17.30 -16.81
CA LEU A 111 -6.43 -17.81 -17.49
C LEU A 111 -5.64 -18.76 -16.57
N PRO A 112 -5.24 -19.96 -17.05
CA PRO A 112 -4.38 -20.88 -16.31
C PRO A 112 -2.96 -20.31 -16.24
N TRP A 113 -2.35 -20.42 -15.07
CA TRP A 113 -0.96 -20.04 -14.83
C TRP A 113 -0.02 -20.98 -15.58
N TYR A 114 0.87 -20.43 -16.41
CA TYR A 114 2.09 -21.09 -16.90
C TYR A 114 3.25 -20.81 -15.95
#